data_AF-A0A1F7L7Y4-F1
#
_entry.id   AF-A0A1F7L7Y4-F1
#
_cell.length_a   1.000
_cell.length_b   1.000
_cell.length_c   1.000
_cell.angle_alpha   90.00
_cell.angle_beta   90.00
_cell.angle_gamma   90.00
#
_symmetry.space_group_name_H-M   'P 1'
#
loop_
_entity.id
_entity.type
_entity.pdbx_description
1 polymer ?
#
loop_
_entity_poly.entity_id
_entity_poly.type
_entity_poly.pdbx_seq_one_letter_code
_entity_poly.pdbx_strand_id
1 'polypeptide(L)' 'MITLQKTVTHKVRPPRAVYLRYPFGHPMGEAFAVRQQRAILETALEALETLTEPGAIVEPGWVWRRHRFE' A
#
# COMPACT_ATOMS: atom_id res chain seq x y z
N MET A 1 -5.05 5.99 1.58
CA MET A 1 -5.87 4.76 1.53
C MET A 1 -5.00 3.60 1.06
N ILE A 2 -5.11 2.41 1.66
CA ILE A 2 -4.42 1.20 1.18
C ILE A 2 -5.37 0.43 0.25
N THR A 3 -4.88 -0.07 -0.88
CA THR A 3 -5.70 -0.73 -1.90
C THR A 3 -5.00 -1.94 -2.54
N LEU A 4 -5.80 -2.90 -2.98
CA LEU A 4 -5.38 -4.12 -3.66
C LEU A 4 -5.78 -4.13 -5.15
N GLN A 5 -6.47 -3.09 -5.63
CA GLN A 5 -7.04 -3.02 -6.98
C GLN A 5 -6.60 -1.75 -7.71
N LYS A 6 -5.43 -1.81 -8.37
CA LYS A 6 -4.85 -0.64 -9.06
C LYS A 6 -5.77 -0.03 -10.11
N THR A 7 -6.32 -0.85 -11.01
CA THR A 7 -7.20 -0.38 -12.10
C THR A 7 -8.45 0.32 -11.59
N VAL A 8 -9.08 -0.21 -10.54
CA VAL A 8 -10.26 0.43 -9.93
C VAL A 8 -9.85 1.72 -9.21
N THR A 9 -8.70 1.69 -8.53
CA THR A 9 -8.17 2.85 -7.79
C THR A 9 -7.91 4.03 -8.71
N HIS A 10 -7.32 3.82 -9.89
CA HIS A 10 -7.17 4.89 -10.89
C HIS A 10 -8.51 5.47 -11.36
N LYS A 11 -9.55 4.64 -11.48
CA LYS A 11 -10.88 5.09 -11.95
C LYS A 11 -11.61 5.94 -10.91
N VAL A 12 -11.51 5.59 -9.64
CA VAL A 12 -12.19 6.32 -8.55
C VAL A 12 -11.42 7.54 -8.08
N ARG A 13 -10.17 7.72 -8.55
CA ARG A 13 -9.33 8.92 -8.33
C ARG A 13 -9.30 9.36 -6.86
N PRO A 14 -8.89 8.49 -5.93
CA PRO A 14 -8.74 8.91 -4.54
C PRO A 14 -7.65 9.99 -4.47
N PRO A 15 -7.71 10.94 -3.53
CA PRO A 15 -6.68 11.96 -3.41
C PRO A 15 -5.26 11.40 -3.30
N ARG A 16 -5.10 10.27 -2.58
CA ARG A 16 -3.83 9.58 -2.33
C ARG A 16 -4.08 8.09 -2.08
N ALA A 17 -3.23 7.21 -2.61
CA ALA A 17 -3.32 5.78 -2.31
C ALA A 17 -1.95 5.08 -2.22
N VAL A 18 -1.90 3.97 -1.48
CA VAL A 18 -0.81 3.00 -1.51
C VAL A 18 -1.37 1.72 -2.12
N TYR A 19 -0.81 1.28 -3.24
CA TYR A 19 -1.19 0.04 -3.89
C TYR A 19 -0.24 -1.09 -3.53
N LEU A 20 -0.81 -2.21 -3.09
CA LEU A 20 -0.09 -3.45 -2.83
C LEU A 20 -0.63 -4.54 -3.76
N ARG A 21 0.28 -5.20 -4.49
CA ARG A 21 -0.05 -6.36 -5.33
C ARG A 21 -0.11 -7.64 -4.48
N TYR A 22 -0.96 -7.62 -3.45
CA TYR A 22 -1.20 -8.73 -2.53
C TYR A 22 -2.53 -9.42 -2.84
N PRO A 23 -2.74 -10.67 -2.38
CA PRO A 23 -4.01 -11.36 -2.52
C PRO A 23 -5.16 -10.58 -1.85
N PHE A 24 -6.37 -10.72 -2.39
CA PHE A 24 -7.56 -10.16 -1.76
C PHE A 24 -7.71 -10.63 -0.31
N GLY A 25 -8.23 -9.75 0.54
CA GLY A 25 -8.36 -10.00 1.97
C GLY A 25 -7.09 -9.74 2.79
N HIS A 26 -5.97 -9.37 2.15
CA HIS A 26 -4.68 -9.15 2.84
C HIS A 26 -4.10 -7.74 2.63
N PRO A 27 -4.88 -6.65 2.88
CA PRO A 27 -4.40 -5.28 2.66
C PRO A 27 -3.24 -4.89 3.59
N MET A 28 -3.09 -5.57 4.73
CA MET A 28 -2.03 -5.31 5.72
C MET A 28 -0.93 -6.37 5.71
N GLY A 29 -0.84 -7.21 4.69
CA GLY A 29 0.17 -8.26 4.66
C GLY A 29 -0.30 -9.57 5.30
N GLU A 30 0.67 -10.37 5.75
CA GLU A 30 0.48 -11.67 6.37
C GLU A 30 0.02 -11.54 7.83
N ALA A 31 -0.74 -12.54 8.29
CA ALA A 31 -1.13 -12.62 9.69
C ALA A 31 0.12 -12.68 10.58
N PHE A 32 0.11 -11.89 11.65
CA PHE A 32 1.19 -11.80 12.66
C PHE A 32 2.56 -11.34 12.13
N ALA A 33 2.66 -10.90 10.87
CA ALA A 33 3.88 -10.31 10.32
C ALA A 33 4.02 -8.84 10.71
N VAL A 34 4.31 -8.57 11.99
CA VAL A 34 4.30 -7.22 12.58
C VAL A 34 5.20 -6.23 11.84
N ARG A 35 6.40 -6.65 11.40
CA ARG A 35 7.32 -5.77 10.65
C ARG A 35 6.72 -5.35 9.31
N GLN A 36 6.10 -6.29 8.59
CA GLN A 36 5.40 -6.00 7.34
C GLN A 36 4.21 -5.07 7.55
N GLN A 37 3.38 -5.35 8.55
CA GLN A 37 2.21 -4.53 8.88
C GLN A 37 2.61 -3.11 9.25
N ARG A 38 3.69 -2.96 10.02
CA ARG A 38 4.28 -1.67 10.38
C ARG A 38 4.77 -0.92 9.15
N ALA A 39 5.57 -1.56 8.30
CA ALA A 39 6.07 -0.93 7.08
C ALA A 39 4.93 -0.44 6.18
N ILE A 40 3.86 -1.24 6.00
CA ILE A 40 2.68 -0.84 5.23
C ILE A 40 2.01 0.39 5.84
N LEU A 41 1.86 0.44 7.16
CA LEU A 41 1.27 1.57 7.86
C LEU A 41 2.14 2.82 7.72
N GLU A 42 3.44 2.70 7.96
CA GLU A 42 4.41 3.79 7.83
C GLU A 42 4.42 4.36 6.42
N THR A 43 4.47 3.52 5.38
CA THR A 43 4.35 3.97 3.99
C THR A 43 3.03 4.70 3.71
N ALA A 44 1.92 4.25 4.30
CA ALA A 44 0.63 4.93 4.13
C ALA A 44 0.59 6.30 4.82
N LEU A 45 1.23 6.44 5.98
CA LEU A 45 1.37 7.70 6.69
C LEU A 45 2.36 8.64 5.98
N GLU A 46 3.50 8.13 5.54
CA GLU A 46 4.47 8.89 4.75
C GLU A 46 3.84 9.40 3.45
N ALA A 47 3.06 8.57 2.74
CA ALA A 47 2.30 8.99 1.57
C ALA A 47 1.25 10.07 1.89
N LEU A 48 0.74 10.11 3.12
CA LEU A 48 -0.16 11.18 3.56
C LEU A 48 0.58 12.51 3.64
N GLU A 49 1.82 12.52 4.09
CA GLU A 49 2.61 13.74 4.32
C GLU A 49 3.36 14.22 3.06
N THR A 50 3.79 13.29 2.20
CA THR A 50 4.73 13.57 1.10
C THR A 50 4.08 13.70 -0.27
N LEU A 51 2.93 13.07 -0.51
CA LEU A 51 2.28 13.16 -1.82
C LEU A 51 1.58 14.51 -2.00
N THR A 52 2.10 15.32 -2.92
CA THR A 52 1.56 16.64 -3.27
C THR A 52 0.65 16.60 -4.49
N GLU A 53 0.74 15.57 -5.33
CA GLU A 53 -0.09 15.42 -6.53
C GLU A 53 -1.40 14.66 -6.23
N PRO A 54 -2.57 15.26 -6.49
CA PRO A 54 -3.84 14.56 -6.37
C PRO A 54 -3.91 13.34 -7.28
N GLY A 55 -4.33 12.19 -6.73
CA GLY A 55 -4.42 10.94 -7.50
C GLY A 55 -3.12 10.14 -7.55
N ALA A 56 -2.04 10.61 -6.90
CA ALA A 56 -0.81 9.86 -6.79
C ALA A 56 -1.01 8.54 -6.04
N ILE A 57 -0.38 7.48 -6.58
CA ILE A 57 -0.41 6.13 -6.02
C ILE A 57 1.02 5.68 -5.75
N VAL A 58 1.33 5.40 -4.49
CA VAL A 58 2.61 4.82 -4.08
C VAL A 58 2.58 3.33 -4.31
N GLU A 59 3.66 2.80 -4.89
CA GLU A 59 3.85 1.39 -5.21
C GLU A 59 5.20 0.91 -4.66
N PRO A 60 5.25 0.40 -3.41
CA PRO A 60 6.51 0.03 -2.75
C PRO A 60 7.26 -1.14 -3.42
N GLY A 61 6.62 -1.82 -4.38
CA GLY A 61 7.23 -2.96 -5.09
C GLY A 61 7.34 -4.24 -4.26
N TRP A 62 6.82 -4.28 -3.03
CA TRP A 62 6.85 -5.47 -2.19
C TRP A 62 6.11 -6.64 -2.81
N VAL A 63 6.76 -7.79 -2.82
CA VAL A 63 6.21 -9.02 -3.35
C VAL A 63 5.69 -9.88 -2.19
N TRP A 64 4.44 -10.31 -2.30
CA TRP A 64 3.78 -11.18 -1.31
C TRP A 64 4.68 -12.37 -0.95
N ARG A 65 4.93 -12.57 0.36
CA ARG A 65 5.78 -13.66 0.90
C ARG A 65 7.21 -13.73 0.38
N ARG A 66 7.70 -12.70 -0.31
CA ARG A 66 9.05 -12.68 -0.92
C ARG A 66 9.85 -11.44 -0.60
N HIS A 67 9.24 -10.42 0.02
CA HIS A 67 9.95 -9.26 0.54
C HIS A 67 10.31 -9.47 2.00
N ARG A 68 11.53 -9.10 2.38
CA ARG A 68 11.99 -9.12 3.77
C ARG A 68 11.86 -7.72 4.34
N PHE A 69 11.09 -7.60 5.42
CA PHE A 69 10.87 -6.34 6.14
C PHE A 69 11.85 -6.28 7.32
N GLU A 70 12.66 -5.22 7.35
CA GLU A 70 13.63 -4.96 8.40
C GLU A 70 13.03 -4.24 9.61
#